data_AF-A0A845RV67-F1
#
_entry.id   AF-A0A845RV67-F1
#
_cell.length_a   1.000
_cell.length_b   1.000
_cell.length_c   1.000
_cell.angle_alpha   90.00
_cell.angle_beta   90.00
_cell.angle_gamma   90.00
#
_symmetry.space_group_name_H-M   'P 1'
#
loop_
_entity.id
_entity.type
_entity.pdbx_description
1 polymer ?
#
loop_
_entity_poly.entity_id
_entity_poly.type
_entity_poly.pdbx_seq_one_letter_code
_entity_poly.pdbx_strand_id
1 'polypeptide(L)'
;MESLHTTDVIVVGSGISGLMTAICLYPRKVTLISKKKLGEASSSAWAQGGIAAAVGKDDSPKIHFEDTIKASSGLSDEKIVKIITEEAASIIKFLEEKGVNFDKDHLKNFLMSQEAAHSRRRVLKVNGDSSGREIIKTLINNIQKLENITILEDVTVDEIIAENNKVIGLIGRHVGKNIVDNFTFFKAPNVVLATGGLGSIYEHTTNPRDIYGEGIAMAARAGAVLSDMEFVQFHPTGMDVGLDPTPLLTEALRGDGAKLVDENDNQFMKSIHPSADLAPRDIVARELQRLKDLGH
;
A
#
# COMPACT_ATOMS: atom_id res chain seq x y z
N MET A 1 -5.65 25.87 22.13
CA MET A 1 -4.23 26.13 22.52
C MET A 1 -3.41 25.83 21.28
N GLU A 2 -2.74 26.83 20.72
CA GLU A 2 -1.94 26.68 19.51
C GLU A 2 -0.57 26.08 19.87
N SER A 3 -0.17 25.00 19.20
CA SER A 3 1.16 24.40 19.34
C SER A 3 1.93 24.50 18.03
N LEU A 4 3.22 24.84 18.11
CA LEU A 4 4.14 24.89 16.97
C LEU A 4 5.17 23.77 17.08
N HIS A 5 5.19 22.86 16.11
CA HIS A 5 6.21 21.83 15.98
C HIS A 5 7.19 22.22 14.87
N THR A 6 8.50 22.16 15.14
CA THR A 6 9.54 22.44 14.13
C THR A 6 10.40 21.20 13.93
N THR A 7 10.60 20.80 12.68
CA THR A 7 11.35 19.59 12.31
C THR A 7 11.99 19.75 10.92
N ASP A 8 12.89 18.83 10.52
CA ASP A 8 13.52 18.88 9.20
C ASP A 8 12.58 18.37 8.10
N VAL A 9 11.80 17.33 8.43
CA VAL A 9 10.85 16.67 7.53
C VAL A 9 9.59 16.27 8.29
N ILE A 10 8.42 16.57 7.72
CA ILE A 10 7.13 16.03 8.20
C ILE A 10 6.71 14.90 7.26
N VAL A 11 6.33 13.75 7.82
CA VAL A 11 5.76 12.62 7.09
C VAL A 11 4.31 12.45 7.55
N VAL A 12 3.35 12.56 6.63
CA VAL A 12 1.92 12.44 6.94
C VAL A 12 1.42 11.07 6.50
N GLY A 13 1.03 10.25 7.47
CA GLY A 13 0.57 8.87 7.28
C GLY A 13 1.59 7.85 7.77
N SER A 14 1.12 6.84 8.50
CA SER A 14 1.93 5.81 9.15
C SER A 14 1.74 4.42 8.55
N GLY A 15 1.41 4.34 7.26
CA GLY A 15 1.50 3.11 6.48
C GLY A 15 2.96 2.73 6.20
N ILE A 16 3.17 1.67 5.40
CA ILE A 16 4.52 1.18 5.10
C ILE A 16 5.42 2.28 4.51
N SER A 17 4.90 3.10 3.60
CA SER A 17 5.64 4.19 2.96
C SER A 17 6.08 5.25 3.97
N GLY A 18 5.21 5.63 4.91
CA GLY A 18 5.53 6.65 5.91
C GLY A 18 6.54 6.16 6.94
N LEU A 19 6.36 4.93 7.43
CA LEU A 19 7.28 4.28 8.36
C LEU A 19 8.67 4.09 7.73
N MET A 20 8.73 3.55 6.51
CA MET A 20 9.98 3.36 5.78
C MET A 20 10.68 4.70 5.51
N THR A 21 9.95 5.71 5.05
CA THR A 21 10.50 7.05 4.84
C THR A 21 11.11 7.61 6.12
N ALA A 22 10.40 7.55 7.24
CA ALA A 22 10.88 8.07 8.52
C ALA A 22 12.16 7.34 8.99
N ILE A 23 12.23 6.01 8.82
CA ILE A 23 13.43 5.22 9.15
C ILE A 23 14.61 5.58 8.24
N CYS A 24 14.38 5.65 6.92
CA CYS A 24 15.43 5.88 5.92
C CYS A 24 16.00 7.31 5.95
N LEU A 25 15.28 8.27 6.53
CA LEU A 25 15.75 9.65 6.67
C LEU A 25 16.73 9.87 7.85
N TYR A 26 17.03 8.85 8.65
CA TYR A 26 18.05 8.95 9.70
C TYR A 26 19.37 9.52 9.15
N PRO A 27 20.02 10.49 9.84
CA PRO A 27 19.72 10.99 11.19
C PRO A 27 18.86 12.27 11.23
N ARG A 28 18.15 12.65 10.15
CA ARG A 28 17.32 13.87 10.13
C ARG A 28 16.21 13.82 11.19
N LYS A 29 15.81 14.98 11.71
CA LYS A 29 14.64 15.08 12.58
C LYS A 29 13.38 14.91 11.76
N VAL A 30 12.56 13.92 12.10
CA VAL A 30 11.32 13.60 11.40
C VAL A 30 10.15 13.71 12.37
N THR A 31 9.08 14.38 11.95
CA THR A 31 7.77 14.27 12.62
C THR A 31 6.87 13.38 11.79
N LEU A 32 6.53 12.20 12.31
CA LEU A 32 5.57 11.28 11.70
C LEU A 32 4.18 11.55 12.28
N ILE A 33 3.25 11.99 11.43
CA ILE A 33 1.87 12.29 11.80
C ILE A 33 0.97 11.13 11.38
N SER A 34 0.14 10.64 12.31
CA SER A 34 -0.88 9.62 12.06
C SER A 34 -2.24 10.09 12.55
N LYS A 35 -3.26 9.90 11.70
CA LYS A 35 -4.66 10.21 12.01
C LYS A 35 -5.25 9.31 13.11
N LYS A 36 -4.71 8.10 13.27
CA LYS A 36 -5.12 7.09 14.25
C LYS A 36 -3.89 6.57 14.99
N LYS A 37 -4.08 5.60 15.89
CA LYS A 37 -2.98 4.86 16.49
C LYS A 37 -2.17 4.11 15.43
N LEU A 38 -0.87 3.97 15.67
CA LEU A 38 0.02 3.26 14.76
C LEU A 38 -0.46 1.82 14.55
N GLY A 39 -0.59 1.43 13.28
CA GLY A 39 -1.07 0.10 12.88
C GLY A 39 -2.59 -0.01 12.74
N GLU A 40 -3.35 1.00 13.16
CA GLU A 40 -4.80 1.08 12.91
C GLU A 40 -5.11 1.79 11.59
N ALA A 41 -6.30 1.51 11.04
CA ALA A 41 -6.87 2.18 9.86
C ALA A 41 -5.90 2.31 8.66
N SER A 42 -5.01 1.33 8.47
CA SER A 42 -3.95 1.35 7.46
C SER A 42 -4.11 0.18 6.49
N SER A 43 -4.25 0.46 5.18
CA SER A 43 -4.30 -0.60 4.16
C SER A 43 -3.03 -1.47 4.21
N SER A 44 -1.88 -0.92 4.61
CA SER A 44 -0.65 -1.70 4.75
C SER A 44 -0.76 -2.76 5.84
N ALA A 45 -1.47 -2.51 6.94
CA ALA A 45 -1.67 -3.49 8.01
C ALA A 45 -2.66 -4.59 7.61
N TRP A 46 -3.53 -4.32 6.63
CA TRP A 46 -4.52 -5.27 6.10
C TRP A 46 -4.02 -6.08 4.89
N ALA A 47 -2.81 -5.79 4.39
CA ALA A 47 -2.25 -6.49 3.24
C ALA A 47 -1.98 -7.97 3.57
N GLN A 48 -2.47 -8.87 2.71
CA GLN A 48 -2.39 -10.31 2.93
C GLN A 48 -1.27 -10.99 2.12
N GLY A 49 -1.29 -10.79 0.80
CA GLY A 49 -0.52 -11.56 -0.18
C GLY A 49 0.97 -11.60 0.08
N GLY A 50 1.61 -10.44 0.21
CA GLY A 50 3.05 -10.34 0.49
C GLY A 50 3.70 -9.17 -0.23
N ILE A 51 5.02 -9.27 -0.40
CA ILE A 51 5.83 -8.30 -1.15
C ILE A 51 6.54 -9.00 -2.31
N ALA A 52 6.41 -8.46 -3.52
CA ALA A 52 7.07 -9.02 -4.70
C ALA A 52 8.55 -8.60 -4.76
N ALA A 53 9.45 -9.59 -4.78
CA ALA A 53 10.88 -9.35 -5.01
C ALA A 53 11.53 -10.57 -5.68
N ALA A 54 12.34 -10.34 -6.71
CA ALA A 54 13.03 -11.39 -7.44
C ALA A 54 14.23 -11.94 -6.67
N VAL A 55 13.94 -12.78 -5.66
CA VAL A 55 14.94 -13.43 -4.79
C VAL A 55 15.08 -14.94 -5.06
N GLY A 56 14.23 -15.48 -5.92
CA GLY A 56 14.25 -16.89 -6.35
C GLY A 56 15.43 -17.22 -7.24
N LYS A 57 15.85 -18.49 -7.25
CA LYS A 57 16.98 -18.97 -8.07
C LYS A 57 16.68 -18.95 -9.58
N ASP A 58 15.40 -19.05 -9.94
CA ASP A 58 14.87 -19.07 -11.30
C ASP A 58 14.25 -17.74 -11.74
N ASP A 59 14.49 -16.68 -10.96
CA ASP A 59 13.94 -15.34 -11.16
C ASP A 59 15.05 -14.28 -11.27
N SER A 60 14.69 -13.09 -11.74
CA SER A 60 15.60 -11.94 -11.78
C SER A 60 14.84 -10.62 -11.83
N PRO A 61 15.48 -9.49 -11.45
CA PRO A 61 14.89 -8.15 -11.64
C PRO A 61 14.40 -7.90 -13.06
N LYS A 62 15.10 -8.43 -14.07
CA LYS A 62 14.71 -8.32 -15.48
C LYS A 62 13.37 -9.03 -15.77
N ILE A 63 13.20 -10.26 -15.29
CA ILE A 63 11.93 -11.00 -15.48
C ILE A 63 10.81 -10.28 -14.72
N HIS A 64 11.09 -9.74 -13.53
CA HIS A 64 10.12 -8.94 -12.79
C HIS A 64 9.70 -7.68 -13.54
N PHE A 65 10.67 -6.95 -14.10
CA PHE A 65 10.43 -5.80 -14.95
C PHE A 65 9.54 -6.15 -16.15
N GLU A 66 9.85 -7.22 -16.87
CA GLU A 66 9.08 -7.66 -18.04
C GLU A 66 7.62 -7.99 -17.69
N ASP A 67 7.38 -8.68 -16.57
CA ASP A 67 6.03 -8.97 -16.08
C ASP A 67 5.26 -7.67 -15.74
N THR A 68 5.92 -6.71 -15.06
CA THR A 68 5.30 -5.43 -14.68
C THR A 68 4.97 -4.57 -15.90
N ILE A 69 5.87 -4.47 -16.88
CA ILE A 69 5.62 -3.73 -18.12
C ILE A 69 4.49 -4.37 -18.93
N LYS A 70 4.44 -5.71 -18.99
CA LYS A 70 3.35 -6.41 -19.67
C LYS A 70 1.99 -6.15 -19.00
N ALA A 71 1.95 -6.09 -17.67
CA ALA A 71 0.73 -5.84 -16.91
C ALA A 71 0.26 -4.38 -16.96
N SER A 72 1.15 -3.42 -17.28
CA SER A 72 0.85 -1.99 -17.22
C SER A 72 0.05 -1.43 -18.40
N SER A 73 -0.22 -2.25 -19.42
CA SER A 73 -0.87 -1.82 -20.67
C SER A 73 -0.15 -0.64 -21.37
N GLY A 74 1.18 -0.54 -21.19
CA GLY A 74 2.01 0.49 -21.84
C GLY A 74 1.98 1.87 -21.17
N LEU A 75 1.39 1.98 -19.98
CA LEU A 75 1.24 3.25 -19.26
C LEU A 75 2.30 3.49 -18.17
N SER A 76 3.06 2.47 -17.78
CA SER A 76 4.11 2.64 -16.77
C SER A 76 5.34 3.37 -17.29
N ASP A 77 5.94 4.20 -16.43
CA ASP A 77 7.29 4.71 -16.64
C ASP A 77 8.32 3.58 -16.42
N GLU A 78 8.92 3.11 -17.52
CA GLU A 78 9.93 2.06 -17.51
C GLU A 78 11.11 2.36 -16.58
N LYS A 79 11.52 3.63 -16.43
CA LYS A 79 12.65 3.98 -15.55
C LYS A 79 12.29 3.68 -14.09
N ILE A 80 11.07 4.01 -13.69
CA ILE A 80 10.58 3.77 -12.33
C ILE A 80 10.39 2.28 -12.07
N VAL A 81 9.80 1.54 -13.02
CA VAL A 81 9.63 0.08 -12.89
C VAL A 81 10.98 -0.61 -12.77
N LYS A 82 11.99 -0.17 -13.55
CA LYS A 82 13.35 -0.70 -13.46
C LYS A 82 13.96 -0.47 -12.08
N ILE A 83 13.88 0.75 -11.54
CA ILE A 83 14.40 1.06 -10.20
C ILE A 83 13.73 0.16 -9.15
N ILE A 84 12.39 0.08 -9.14
CA ILE A 84 11.64 -0.71 -8.16
C ILE A 84 12.04 -2.19 -8.22
N THR A 85 12.12 -2.76 -9.42
CA THR A 85 12.40 -4.19 -9.60
C THR A 85 13.86 -4.55 -9.31
N GLU A 86 14.82 -3.66 -9.59
CA GLU A 86 16.24 -3.82 -9.26
C GLU A 86 16.50 -3.67 -7.75
N GLU A 87 15.80 -2.74 -7.07
CA GLU A 87 16.01 -2.48 -5.64
C GLU A 87 15.26 -3.46 -4.72
N ALA A 88 14.20 -4.12 -5.21
CA ALA A 88 13.32 -4.97 -4.40
C ALA A 88 14.06 -5.98 -3.51
N ALA A 89 15.08 -6.68 -4.03
CA ALA A 89 15.85 -7.66 -3.26
C ALA A 89 16.62 -7.01 -2.10
N SER A 90 17.16 -5.81 -2.30
CA SER A 90 17.85 -5.05 -1.24
C SER A 90 16.87 -4.58 -0.17
N ILE A 91 15.64 -4.24 -0.55
CA ILE A 91 14.57 -3.88 0.38
C ILE A 91 14.14 -5.08 1.22
N ILE A 92 14.05 -6.29 0.65
CA ILE A 92 13.81 -7.51 1.44
C ILE A 92 14.89 -7.70 2.49
N LYS A 93 16.17 -7.58 2.10
CA LYS A 93 17.28 -7.69 3.04
C LYS A 93 17.21 -6.63 4.14
N PHE A 94 16.91 -5.39 3.79
CA PHE A 94 16.72 -4.32 4.75
C PHE A 94 15.60 -4.63 5.75
N LEU A 95 14.46 -5.15 5.27
CA LEU A 95 13.35 -5.55 6.14
C LEU A 95 13.75 -6.71 7.07
N GLU A 96 14.51 -7.70 6.60
CA GLU A 96 15.08 -8.76 7.45
C GLU A 96 16.02 -8.19 8.51
N GLU A 97 16.88 -7.23 8.15
CA GLU A 97 17.78 -6.54 9.10
C GLU A 97 17.00 -5.74 10.16
N LYS A 98 15.79 -5.27 9.84
CA LYS A 98 14.87 -4.63 10.81
C LYS A 98 14.05 -5.63 11.63
N GLY A 99 14.18 -6.93 11.36
CA GLY A 99 13.54 -8.00 12.11
C GLY A 99 12.26 -8.56 11.48
N VAL A 100 11.98 -8.25 10.22
CA VAL A 100 10.88 -8.92 9.49
C VAL A 100 11.30 -10.37 9.22
N ASN A 101 10.51 -11.31 9.73
CA ASN A 101 10.81 -12.73 9.58
C ASN A 101 10.00 -13.35 8.44
N PHE A 102 10.48 -13.22 7.21
CA PHE A 102 9.85 -13.85 6.05
C PHE A 102 9.82 -15.37 6.18
N ASP A 103 8.73 -15.97 5.68
CA ASP A 103 8.51 -17.41 5.75
C ASP A 103 9.58 -18.15 4.93
N LYS A 104 10.20 -19.16 5.55
CA LYS A 104 11.25 -19.98 4.95
C LYS A 104 11.01 -21.47 5.18
N ASP A 105 11.47 -22.30 4.25
CA ASP A 105 11.48 -23.75 4.42
C ASP A 105 12.58 -24.21 5.40
N HIS A 106 12.64 -25.51 5.66
CA HIS A 106 13.66 -26.15 6.52
C HIS A 106 15.10 -25.99 5.99
N LEU A 107 15.28 -25.66 4.71
CA LEU A 107 16.57 -25.38 4.06
C LEU A 107 16.88 -23.88 4.00
N LYS A 108 16.05 -23.04 4.63
CA LYS A 108 16.13 -21.57 4.67
C LYS A 108 15.88 -20.87 3.32
N ASN A 109 15.24 -21.54 2.36
CA ASN A 109 14.75 -20.87 1.14
C ASN A 109 13.43 -20.13 1.45
N PHE A 110 13.20 -18.97 0.85
CA PHE A 110 11.94 -18.25 1.00
C PHE A 110 10.76 -19.06 0.47
N LEU A 111 9.67 -19.10 1.24
CA LEU A 111 8.38 -19.59 0.79
C LEU A 111 7.64 -18.46 0.06
N MET A 112 7.48 -18.61 -1.25
CA MET A 112 6.92 -17.58 -2.12
C MET A 112 5.64 -18.05 -2.81
N SER A 113 4.67 -17.16 -2.97
CA SER A 113 3.50 -17.33 -3.83
C SER A 113 3.72 -16.69 -5.19
N GLN A 114 2.83 -17.01 -6.13
CA GLN A 114 2.70 -16.35 -7.42
C GLN A 114 1.33 -15.67 -7.46
N GLU A 115 1.30 -14.37 -7.74
CA GLU A 115 0.06 -13.62 -7.95
C GLU A 115 -0.18 -13.37 -9.45
N ALA A 116 -1.28 -12.70 -9.79
CA ALA A 116 -1.65 -12.49 -11.20
C ALA A 116 -0.56 -11.72 -11.96
N ALA A 117 -0.48 -11.97 -13.26
CA ALA A 117 0.51 -11.40 -14.17
C ALA A 117 1.99 -11.71 -13.89
N HIS A 118 2.35 -12.37 -12.79
CA HIS A 118 3.71 -12.85 -12.57
C HIS A 118 4.00 -14.15 -13.32
N SER A 119 5.20 -14.26 -13.89
CA SER A 119 5.72 -15.48 -14.54
C SER A 119 6.55 -16.36 -13.60
N ARG A 120 6.85 -15.89 -12.38
CA ARG A 120 7.60 -16.60 -11.34
C ARG A 120 6.96 -16.43 -9.97
N ARG A 121 7.22 -17.38 -9.06
CA ARG A 121 6.91 -17.25 -7.63
C ARG A 121 7.91 -16.27 -7.01
N ARG A 122 7.44 -15.08 -6.65
CA ARG A 122 8.27 -14.00 -6.11
C ARG A 122 7.61 -13.16 -5.03
N VAL A 123 6.42 -13.54 -4.58
CA VAL A 123 5.70 -12.83 -3.54
C VAL A 123 6.06 -13.46 -2.20
N LEU A 124 6.89 -12.76 -1.41
CA LEU A 124 7.34 -13.20 -0.10
C LEU A 124 6.25 -12.98 0.95
N LYS A 125 6.04 -13.98 1.80
CA LYS A 125 5.06 -13.98 2.88
C LYS A 125 5.70 -13.81 4.25
N VAL A 126 4.93 -13.28 5.20
CA VAL A 126 5.31 -13.23 6.61
C VAL A 126 4.15 -13.78 7.43
N ASN A 127 4.38 -14.91 8.11
CA ASN A 127 3.37 -15.59 8.90
C ASN A 127 2.10 -15.91 8.09
N GLY A 128 2.26 -16.52 6.92
CA GLY A 128 1.15 -16.87 6.02
C GLY A 128 0.57 -15.66 5.29
N ASP A 129 -0.72 -15.40 5.49
CA ASP A 129 -1.50 -14.33 4.86
C ASP A 129 -1.61 -13.06 5.72
N SER A 130 -0.76 -12.94 6.75
CA SER A 130 -0.71 -11.79 7.66
C SER A 130 0.46 -10.84 7.37
N SER A 131 0.98 -10.86 6.13
CA SER A 131 2.24 -10.22 5.77
C SER A 131 2.31 -8.74 6.14
N GLY A 132 1.27 -7.98 5.80
CA GLY A 132 1.17 -6.55 6.07
C GLY A 132 1.21 -6.21 7.56
N ARG A 133 0.46 -6.95 8.36
CA ARG A 133 0.38 -6.74 9.82
C ARG A 133 1.73 -6.94 10.49
N GLU A 134 2.45 -8.00 10.15
CA GLU A 134 3.75 -8.30 10.77
C GLU A 134 4.85 -7.33 10.30
N ILE A 135 4.87 -6.94 9.02
CA ILE A 135 5.81 -5.92 8.53
C ILE A 135 5.58 -4.58 9.24
N ILE A 136 4.33 -4.11 9.29
CA ILE A 136 3.98 -2.84 9.94
C ILE A 136 4.33 -2.87 11.42
N LYS A 137 3.99 -3.94 12.13
CA LYS A 137 4.35 -4.12 13.54
C LYS A 137 5.86 -4.03 13.77
N THR A 138 6.66 -4.69 12.94
CA THR A 138 8.12 -4.62 13.02
C THR A 138 8.63 -3.20 12.78
N LEU A 139 8.13 -2.50 11.77
CA LEU A 139 8.55 -1.13 11.47
C LEU A 139 8.14 -0.15 12.59
N ILE A 140 6.96 -0.30 13.19
CA ILE A 140 6.51 0.46 14.36
C ILE A 140 7.49 0.26 15.53
N ASN A 141 7.83 -0.99 15.84
CA ASN A 141 8.78 -1.31 16.90
C ASN A 141 10.18 -0.73 16.64
N ASN A 142 10.56 -0.54 15.37
CA ASN A 142 11.82 0.10 15.01
C ASN A 142 11.75 1.62 15.24
N ILE A 143 10.71 2.31 14.73
CA ILE A 143 10.64 3.77 14.83
C ILE A 143 10.49 4.26 16.27
N GLN A 144 9.83 3.50 17.14
CA GLN A 144 9.66 3.85 18.55
C GLN A 144 10.99 3.89 19.32
N LYS A 145 12.05 3.31 18.78
CA LYS A 145 13.40 3.30 19.36
C LYS A 145 14.30 4.41 18.81
N LEU A 146 13.84 5.18 17.82
CA LEU A 146 14.63 6.19 17.13
C LEU A 146 14.36 7.59 17.72
N GLU A 147 15.35 8.16 18.39
CA GLU A 147 15.23 9.46 19.08
C GLU A 147 15.04 10.65 18.12
N ASN A 148 15.45 10.52 16.86
CA ASN A 148 15.26 11.56 15.84
C ASN A 148 13.84 11.60 15.25
N ILE A 149 12.96 10.67 15.64
CA ILE A 149 11.58 10.59 15.15
C ILE A 149 10.61 10.99 16.27
N THR A 150 9.84 12.05 16.04
CA THR A 150 8.67 12.40 16.86
C THR A 150 7.42 11.80 16.24
N ILE A 151 6.70 10.96 16.97
CA ILE A 151 5.46 10.34 16.51
C ILE A 151 4.28 11.12 17.11
N LEU A 152 3.37 11.56 16.25
CA LEU A 152 2.13 12.24 16.63
C LEU A 152 0.94 11.43 16.13
N GLU A 153 0.32 10.67 17.02
CA GLU A 153 -0.92 9.94 16.75
C GLU A 153 -2.15 10.80 17.03
N ASP A 154 -3.30 10.39 16.50
CA ASP A 154 -4.57 11.09 16.64
C ASP A 154 -4.46 12.55 16.19
N VAL A 155 -3.79 12.78 15.06
CA VAL A 155 -3.64 14.12 14.44
C VAL A 155 -4.03 14.05 12.97
N THR A 156 -5.00 14.88 12.58
CA THR A 156 -5.31 15.12 11.16
C THR A 156 -4.48 16.27 10.62
N VAL A 157 -4.21 16.24 9.32
CA VAL A 157 -3.67 17.38 8.57
C VAL A 157 -4.77 17.87 7.64
N ASP A 158 -5.02 19.17 7.65
CA ASP A 158 -6.11 19.79 6.92
C ASP A 158 -5.61 20.59 5.70
N GLU A 159 -4.42 21.18 5.83
CA GLU A 159 -3.86 22.12 4.86
C GLU A 159 -2.33 22.05 4.76
N ILE A 160 -1.83 22.21 3.53
CA ILE A 160 -0.41 22.42 3.24
C ILE A 160 -0.18 23.91 3.10
N ILE A 161 0.73 24.46 3.91
CA ILE A 161 1.12 25.87 3.80
C ILE A 161 2.27 25.95 2.79
N ALA A 162 2.06 26.68 1.70
CA ALA A 162 3.06 26.92 0.68
C ALA A 162 3.19 28.42 0.36
N GLU A 163 4.42 28.86 0.12
CA GLU A 163 4.75 30.22 -0.32
C GLU A 163 5.75 30.14 -1.47
N ASN A 164 5.54 30.90 -2.55
CA ASN A 164 6.43 30.92 -3.72
C ASN A 164 6.72 29.51 -4.30
N ASN A 165 5.68 28.68 -4.39
CA ASN A 165 5.78 27.28 -4.85
C ASN A 165 6.71 26.40 -3.99
N LYS A 166 6.86 26.73 -2.70
CA LYS A 166 7.62 25.94 -1.72
C LYS A 166 6.74 25.66 -0.51
N VAL A 167 6.71 24.41 -0.10
CA VAL A 167 6.06 24.02 1.17
C VAL A 167 6.88 24.56 2.33
N ILE A 168 6.21 25.21 3.28
CA ILE A 168 6.81 25.77 4.50
C ILE A 168 6.24 25.14 5.78
N GLY A 169 5.16 24.37 5.65
CA GLY A 169 4.56 23.68 6.78
C GLY A 169 3.19 23.08 6.48
N LEU A 170 2.52 22.66 7.54
CA LEU A 170 1.17 22.09 7.53
C LEU A 170 0.33 22.70 8.65
N ILE A 171 -0.98 22.71 8.47
CA ILE A 171 -1.97 22.93 9.53
C ILE A 171 -2.69 21.60 9.78
N GLY A 172 -2.79 21.23 11.05
CA GLY A 172 -3.54 20.07 11.48
C GLY A 172 -4.25 20.28 12.80
N ARG A 173 -4.88 19.24 13.31
CA ARG A 173 -5.65 19.25 14.56
C ARG A 173 -5.51 17.92 15.28
N HIS A 174 -5.52 17.94 16.61
CA HIS A 174 -5.64 16.70 17.37
C HIS A 174 -7.08 16.18 17.34
N VAL A 175 -7.24 14.87 17.28
CA VAL A 175 -8.50 14.15 17.22
C VAL A 175 -8.80 13.59 18.61
N GLY A 176 -9.98 13.90 19.15
CA GLY A 176 -10.39 13.40 20.47
C GLY A 176 -11.67 14.07 20.98
N LYS A 177 -12.36 13.43 21.94
CA LYS A 177 -13.55 14.02 22.57
C LYS A 177 -13.12 15.24 23.40
N ASN A 178 -13.86 16.34 23.29
CA ASN A 178 -13.71 17.58 24.07
C ASN A 178 -12.47 18.43 23.77
N ILE A 179 -11.88 18.34 22.58
CA ILE A 179 -10.80 19.26 22.19
C ILE A 179 -11.39 20.40 21.34
N VAL A 180 -11.63 21.55 21.98
CA VAL A 180 -12.10 22.78 21.32
C VAL A 180 -10.88 23.62 20.91
N ASP A 181 -10.87 24.15 19.69
CA ASP A 181 -9.86 25.09 19.15
C ASP A 181 -8.38 24.66 19.33
N ASN A 182 -7.97 23.61 18.61
CA ASN A 182 -6.64 22.99 18.71
C ASN A 182 -5.87 22.91 17.38
N PHE A 183 -5.85 24.01 16.64
CA PHE A 183 -4.95 24.09 15.49
C PHE A 183 -3.51 23.87 15.93
N THR A 184 -2.86 22.94 15.25
CA THR A 184 -1.45 22.62 15.40
C THR A 184 -0.73 23.02 14.12
N PHE A 185 0.29 23.86 14.28
CA PHE A 185 1.14 24.29 13.18
C PHE A 185 2.39 23.43 13.15
N PHE A 186 2.67 22.83 11.99
CA PHE A 186 3.87 22.06 11.75
C PHE A 186 4.76 22.83 10.78
N LYS A 187 5.89 23.36 11.25
CA LYS A 187 6.86 24.08 10.43
C LYS A 187 7.97 23.12 10.00
N ALA A 188 8.05 22.88 8.70
CA ALA A 188 9.17 22.15 8.10
C ALA A 188 9.37 22.53 6.64
N PRO A 189 10.62 22.55 6.15
CA PRO A 189 10.93 22.82 4.76
C PRO A 189 10.59 21.65 3.81
N ASN A 190 10.32 20.46 4.34
CA ASN A 190 10.01 19.27 3.54
C ASN A 190 8.80 18.54 4.13
N VAL A 191 7.88 18.15 3.26
CA VAL A 191 6.70 17.36 3.60
C VAL A 191 6.60 16.16 2.67
N VAL A 192 6.36 14.98 3.24
CA VAL A 192 6.06 13.75 2.50
C VAL A 192 4.63 13.33 2.83
N LEU A 193 3.77 13.26 1.81
CA LEU A 193 2.43 12.69 1.93
C LEU A 193 2.51 11.18 1.69
N ALA A 194 2.32 10.40 2.75
CA ALA A 194 2.25 8.94 2.75
C ALA A 194 0.86 8.48 3.24
N THR A 195 -0.19 9.17 2.77
CA THR A 195 -1.56 9.13 3.32
C THR A 195 -2.42 7.97 2.83
N GLY A 196 -1.88 7.08 2.01
CA GLY A 196 -2.65 6.03 1.35
C GLY A 196 -3.41 6.51 0.11
N GLY A 197 -4.34 5.69 -0.36
CA GLY A 197 -5.11 5.92 -1.58
C GLY A 197 -6.46 6.61 -1.35
N LEU A 198 -7.40 6.32 -2.26
CA LEU A 198 -8.75 6.89 -2.29
C LEU A 198 -9.86 5.84 -2.36
N GLY A 199 -9.53 4.56 -2.12
CA GLY A 199 -10.45 3.45 -2.37
C GLY A 199 -11.79 3.53 -1.62
N SER A 200 -11.87 4.31 -0.54
CA SER A 200 -13.09 4.45 0.27
C SER A 200 -14.12 5.43 -0.28
N ILE A 201 -13.84 6.10 -1.41
CA ILE A 201 -14.86 6.87 -2.14
C ILE A 201 -15.86 5.97 -2.88
N TYR A 202 -15.52 4.69 -3.08
CA TYR A 202 -16.38 3.70 -3.72
C TYR A 202 -17.28 3.01 -2.69
N GLU A 203 -18.49 2.67 -3.11
CA GLU A 203 -19.48 1.99 -2.27
C GLU A 203 -18.92 0.67 -1.72
N HIS A 204 -18.37 -0.17 -2.61
CA HIS A 204 -17.67 -1.38 -2.23
C HIS A 204 -16.16 -1.17 -2.28
N THR A 205 -15.48 -1.48 -1.18
CA THR A 205 -14.04 -1.28 -1.04
C THR A 205 -13.45 -2.30 -0.09
N THR A 206 -12.21 -2.70 -0.35
CA THR A 206 -11.40 -3.52 0.55
C THR A 206 -10.51 -2.67 1.46
N ASN A 207 -10.59 -1.34 1.34
CA ASN A 207 -9.78 -0.41 2.10
C ASN A 207 -10.47 0.00 3.41
N PRO A 208 -9.71 0.35 4.46
CA PRO A 208 -10.28 1.01 5.63
C PRO A 208 -11.03 2.28 5.21
N ARG A 209 -12.19 2.54 5.83
CA ARG A 209 -13.02 3.71 5.47
C ARG A 209 -12.33 5.06 5.67
N ASP A 210 -11.28 5.13 6.47
CA ASP A 210 -10.43 6.31 6.62
C ASP A 210 -9.56 6.64 5.38
N ILE A 211 -9.50 5.77 4.36
CA ILE A 211 -8.65 5.92 3.16
C ILE A 211 -9.44 6.48 1.97
N TYR A 212 -9.78 7.78 2.05
CA TYR A 212 -10.64 8.48 1.08
C TYR A 212 -9.94 9.63 0.33
N GLY A 213 -8.60 9.59 0.23
CA GLY A 213 -7.86 10.50 -0.64
C GLY A 213 -7.60 11.90 -0.09
N GLU A 214 -7.60 12.10 1.24
CA GLU A 214 -7.36 13.41 1.86
C GLU A 214 -6.03 14.04 1.44
N GLY A 215 -4.94 13.27 1.47
CA GLY A 215 -3.63 13.77 1.04
C GLY A 215 -3.58 14.15 -0.44
N ILE A 216 -4.28 13.41 -1.29
CA ILE A 216 -4.41 13.72 -2.72
C ILE A 216 -5.15 15.06 -2.89
N ALA A 217 -6.27 15.24 -2.18
CA ALA A 217 -7.03 16.48 -2.22
C ALA A 217 -6.24 17.67 -1.65
N MET A 218 -5.47 17.46 -0.58
CA MET A 218 -4.58 18.49 -0.03
C MET A 218 -3.49 18.89 -1.02
N ALA A 219 -2.84 17.92 -1.67
CA ALA A 219 -1.81 18.18 -2.67
C ALA A 219 -2.38 18.99 -3.85
N ALA A 220 -3.55 18.62 -4.35
CA ALA A 220 -4.23 19.35 -5.42
C ALA A 220 -4.56 20.80 -5.03
N ARG A 221 -5.08 21.03 -3.81
CA ARG A 221 -5.33 22.39 -3.29
C ARG A 221 -4.06 23.21 -3.16
N ALA A 222 -2.93 22.57 -2.86
CA ALA A 222 -1.61 23.20 -2.81
C ALA A 222 -0.99 23.44 -4.21
N GLY A 223 -1.67 23.07 -5.29
CA GLY A 223 -1.23 23.28 -6.67
C GLY A 223 -0.46 22.12 -7.31
N ALA A 224 -0.43 20.95 -6.67
CA ALA A 224 0.15 19.76 -7.29
C ALA A 224 -0.72 19.29 -8.47
N VAL A 225 -0.07 18.90 -9.56
CA VAL A 225 -0.75 18.23 -10.69
C VAL A 225 -0.94 16.77 -10.33
N LEU A 226 -2.17 16.29 -10.44
CA LEU A 226 -2.51 14.88 -10.28
C LEU A 226 -2.50 14.20 -11.65
N SER A 227 -2.07 12.94 -11.69
CA SER A 227 -2.05 12.10 -12.90
C SER A 227 -2.78 10.81 -12.62
N ASP A 228 -3.34 10.20 -13.67
CA ASP A 228 -3.81 8.80 -13.67
C ASP A 228 -4.90 8.50 -12.63
N MET A 229 -5.66 9.52 -12.22
CA MET A 229 -6.69 9.44 -11.19
C MET A 229 -7.90 8.58 -11.62
N GLU A 230 -8.06 8.38 -12.93
CA GLU A 230 -9.05 7.48 -13.53
C GLU A 230 -8.71 5.99 -13.35
N PHE A 231 -7.44 5.65 -13.08
CA PHE A 231 -7.00 4.26 -12.97
C PHE A 231 -7.22 3.74 -11.55
N VAL A 232 -8.44 3.30 -11.27
CA VAL A 232 -8.80 2.62 -10.02
C VAL A 232 -8.86 1.11 -10.23
N GLN A 233 -8.06 0.37 -9.47
CA GLN A 233 -8.05 -1.08 -9.52
C GLN A 233 -9.16 -1.67 -8.62
N PHE A 234 -10.04 -2.44 -9.23
CA PHE A 234 -11.00 -3.29 -8.52
C PHE A 234 -10.40 -4.68 -8.34
N HIS A 235 -10.28 -5.11 -7.09
CA HIS A 235 -9.82 -6.46 -6.82
C HIS A 235 -10.93 -7.46 -7.14
N PRO A 236 -10.69 -8.52 -7.94
CA PRO A 236 -11.75 -9.40 -8.43
C PRO A 236 -12.45 -10.21 -7.31
N THR A 237 -11.74 -10.50 -6.22
CA THR A 237 -12.20 -11.40 -5.16
C THR A 237 -12.43 -10.68 -3.83
N GLY A 238 -13.23 -9.61 -3.85
CA GLY A 238 -13.86 -9.07 -2.65
C GLY A 238 -14.98 -10.00 -2.16
N MET A 239 -15.00 -10.32 -0.87
CA MET A 239 -15.90 -11.32 -0.31
C MET A 239 -17.30 -10.73 -0.07
N ASP A 240 -18.29 -11.26 -0.76
CA ASP A 240 -19.70 -10.85 -0.62
C ASP A 240 -20.37 -11.54 0.57
N VAL A 241 -20.15 -10.97 1.76
CA VAL A 241 -20.69 -11.47 3.05
C VAL A 241 -21.42 -10.38 3.84
N GLY A 242 -21.81 -9.29 3.19
CA GLY A 242 -22.49 -8.16 3.83
C GLY A 242 -21.64 -7.38 4.85
N LEU A 243 -20.31 -7.49 4.77
CA LEU A 243 -19.38 -6.73 5.60
C LEU A 243 -18.85 -5.50 4.86
N ASP A 244 -18.64 -4.43 5.62
CA ASP A 244 -18.08 -3.16 5.15
C ASP A 244 -16.96 -2.68 6.09
N PRO A 245 -15.71 -2.48 5.61
CA PRO A 245 -15.23 -2.76 4.25
C PRO A 245 -15.34 -4.23 3.84
N THR A 246 -15.45 -4.47 2.54
CA THR A 246 -15.51 -5.79 1.93
C THR A 246 -14.21 -6.56 2.22
N PRO A 247 -14.24 -7.70 2.93
CA PRO A 247 -13.04 -8.48 3.18
C PRO A 247 -12.41 -8.97 1.88
N LEU A 248 -11.09 -8.96 1.82
CA LEU A 248 -10.35 -9.42 0.66
C LEU A 248 -10.06 -10.91 0.76
N LEU A 249 -10.30 -11.66 -0.32
CA LEU A 249 -9.68 -12.97 -0.54
C LEU A 249 -8.43 -12.77 -1.39
N THR A 250 -7.27 -13.09 -0.81
CA THR A 250 -5.96 -12.88 -1.46
C THR A 250 -5.85 -13.55 -2.82
N GLU A 251 -5.21 -12.86 -3.76
CA GLU A 251 -4.90 -13.37 -5.10
C GLU A 251 -3.99 -14.60 -5.06
N ALA A 252 -3.20 -14.76 -3.98
CA ALA A 252 -2.38 -15.95 -3.77
C ALA A 252 -3.20 -17.27 -3.77
N LEU A 253 -4.49 -17.23 -3.43
CA LEU A 253 -5.37 -18.40 -3.54
C LEU A 253 -5.44 -18.92 -4.98
N ARG A 254 -5.62 -18.03 -5.96
CA ARG A 254 -5.63 -18.38 -7.39
C ARG A 254 -4.24 -18.84 -7.84
N GLY A 255 -3.19 -18.22 -7.30
CA GLY A 255 -1.79 -18.65 -7.47
C GLY A 255 -1.50 -20.08 -7.02
N ASP A 256 -2.19 -20.53 -5.98
CA ASP A 256 -2.08 -21.88 -5.42
C ASP A 256 -3.21 -22.81 -5.90
N GLY A 257 -3.94 -22.43 -6.96
CA GLY A 257 -4.84 -23.31 -7.71
C GLY A 257 -6.33 -23.18 -7.40
N ALA A 258 -6.74 -22.20 -6.60
CA ALA A 258 -8.15 -21.84 -6.48
C ALA A 258 -8.70 -21.39 -7.84
N LYS A 259 -9.96 -21.73 -8.10
CA LYS A 259 -10.61 -21.53 -9.40
C LYS A 259 -11.71 -20.50 -9.29
N LEU A 260 -11.88 -19.69 -10.33
CA LEU A 260 -13.08 -18.89 -10.51
C LEU A 260 -14.08 -19.72 -11.31
N VAL A 261 -15.29 -19.86 -10.76
CA VAL A 261 -16.38 -20.60 -11.39
C VAL A 261 -17.67 -19.80 -11.38
N ASP A 262 -18.55 -20.07 -12.34
CA ASP A 262 -19.92 -19.55 -12.36
C ASP A 262 -20.85 -20.42 -11.49
N GLU A 263 -22.15 -20.12 -11.50
CA GLU A 263 -23.17 -20.84 -10.74
C GLU A 263 -23.38 -22.30 -11.19
N ASN A 264 -22.81 -22.68 -12.33
CA ASN A 264 -22.86 -24.02 -12.91
C ASN A 264 -21.50 -24.76 -12.81
N ASP A 265 -20.56 -24.26 -12.00
CA ASP A 265 -19.20 -24.79 -11.82
C ASP A 265 -18.29 -24.69 -13.08
N ASN A 266 -18.64 -23.82 -14.04
CA ASN A 266 -17.81 -23.60 -15.23
C ASN A 266 -16.65 -22.65 -14.91
N GLN A 267 -15.43 -23.07 -15.26
CA GLN A 267 -14.23 -22.23 -15.19
C GLN A 267 -14.18 -21.24 -16.36
N PHE A 268 -15.02 -20.20 -16.29
CA PHE A 268 -15.26 -19.25 -17.39
C PHE A 268 -13.99 -18.54 -17.88
N MET A 269 -13.02 -18.26 -17.00
CA MET A 269 -11.79 -17.54 -17.40
C MET A 269 -10.95 -18.27 -18.45
N LYS A 270 -11.09 -19.60 -18.57
CA LYS A 270 -10.32 -20.40 -19.54
C LYS A 270 -10.61 -20.04 -21.00
N SER A 271 -11.82 -19.60 -21.31
CA SER A 271 -12.19 -19.15 -22.66
C SER A 271 -11.88 -17.67 -22.90
N ILE A 272 -11.55 -16.91 -21.85
CA ILE A 272 -11.40 -15.45 -21.89
C ILE A 272 -9.94 -15.03 -22.04
N HIS A 273 -9.03 -15.67 -21.31
CA HIS A 273 -7.62 -15.27 -21.30
C HIS A 273 -6.68 -16.49 -21.20
N PRO A 274 -5.52 -16.51 -21.91
CA PRO A 274 -4.59 -17.64 -21.84
C PRO A 274 -4.09 -17.99 -20.44
N SER A 275 -3.99 -16.99 -19.55
CA SER A 275 -3.61 -17.18 -18.14
C SER A 275 -4.78 -17.58 -17.22
N ALA A 276 -6.00 -17.76 -17.76
CA ALA A 276 -7.21 -18.09 -17.02
C ALA A 276 -7.36 -17.26 -15.73
N ASP A 277 -7.46 -17.91 -14.56
CA ASP A 277 -7.65 -17.27 -13.26
C ASP A 277 -6.46 -16.38 -12.81
N LEU A 278 -5.30 -16.49 -13.47
CA LEU A 278 -4.13 -15.63 -13.25
C LEU A 278 -4.00 -14.50 -14.27
N ALA A 279 -5.04 -14.25 -15.06
CA ALA A 279 -5.13 -13.05 -15.89
C ALA A 279 -5.03 -11.76 -15.05
N PRO A 280 -4.57 -10.65 -15.64
CA PRO A 280 -4.59 -9.33 -15.00
C PRO A 280 -5.92 -9.00 -14.34
N ARG A 281 -5.86 -8.33 -13.19
CA ARG A 281 -7.02 -8.07 -12.32
C ARG A 281 -8.15 -7.34 -13.03
N ASP A 282 -7.83 -6.41 -13.92
CA ASP A 282 -8.80 -5.63 -14.67
C ASP A 282 -9.58 -6.51 -15.67
N ILE A 283 -8.95 -7.51 -16.28
CA ILE A 283 -9.62 -8.50 -17.14
C ILE A 283 -10.58 -9.36 -16.31
N VAL A 284 -10.10 -9.91 -15.19
CA VAL A 284 -10.90 -10.77 -14.32
C VAL A 284 -12.09 -10.00 -13.73
N ALA A 285 -11.87 -8.78 -13.24
CA ALA A 285 -12.92 -7.95 -12.66
C ALA A 285 -14.01 -7.58 -13.67
N ARG A 286 -13.63 -7.21 -14.92
CA ARG A 286 -14.60 -6.94 -15.99
C ARG A 286 -15.41 -8.17 -16.36
N GLU A 287 -14.79 -9.34 -16.40
CA GLU A 287 -15.48 -10.58 -16.74
C GLU A 287 -16.46 -11.02 -15.64
N LEU A 288 -16.08 -10.89 -14.37
CA LEU A 288 -16.99 -11.12 -13.24
C LEU A 288 -18.19 -10.17 -13.30
N GLN A 289 -17.98 -8.89 -13.61
CA GLN A 289 -19.08 -7.95 -13.78
C GLN A 289 -19.98 -8.34 -14.97
N ARG A 290 -19.38 -8.75 -16.10
CA ARG A 290 -20.12 -9.21 -17.29
C ARG A 290 -21.02 -10.40 -16.98
N LEU A 291 -20.56 -11.35 -16.17
CA LEU A 291 -21.37 -12.49 -15.73
C LEU A 291 -22.54 -12.05 -14.85
N LYS A 292 -22.29 -11.19 -13.87
CA LYS A 292 -23.34 -10.60 -13.02
C LYS A 292 -24.41 -9.87 -13.83
N ASP A 293 -23.99 -9.10 -14.84
CA ASP A 293 -24.91 -8.37 -15.72
C ASP A 293 -25.79 -9.31 -16.56
N LEU A 294 -25.31 -10.53 -16.82
CA LEU A 294 -26.06 -11.60 -17.49
C LEU A 294 -26.90 -12.45 -16.53
N GLY A 295 -26.85 -12.18 -15.23
CA GLY A 295 -27.59 -12.91 -14.20
C GLY A 295 -26.93 -14.21 -13.74
N HIS A 296 -25.62 -14.34 -13.95
CA HIS A 296 -24.78 -15.43 -13.45
C HIS A 296 -24.08 -15.02 -12.14
#